data_AF-A0A498RB07-F1
#
_entry.id   AF-A0A498RB07-F1
#
_cell.length_a   1.000
_cell.length_b   1.000
_cell.length_c   1.000
_cell.angle_alpha   90.00
_cell.angle_beta   90.00
_cell.angle_gamma   90.00
#
_symmetry.space_group_name_H-M   'P 1'
#
loop_
_entity.id
_entity.type
_entity.pdbx_description
1 polymer ?
#
loop_
_entity_poly.entity_id
_entity_poly.type
_entity_poly.pdbx_seq_one_letter_code
_entity_poly.pdbx_strand_id
1 'polypeptide(L)' 'MDNNKKLLLQDWPVWALLVLDLAVSLCVYPHLPARVPIHWNLQGQPNGWASFLLMLVAVTLLPVVYSYLDFRKNSR' A
#
# COMPACT_ATOMS: atom_id res chain seq x y z
N MET A 1 28.27 -8.05 17.82
CA MET A 1 27.68 -6.85 17.18
C MET A 1 26.23 -7.16 16.86
N ASP A 2 25.32 -6.40 17.46
CA ASP A 2 23.86 -6.47 17.32
C ASP A 2 23.44 -6.56 15.83
N ASN A 3 22.86 -7.70 15.45
CA ASN A 3 22.39 -7.98 14.08
C ASN A 3 21.13 -7.17 13.70
N ASN A 4 20.42 -6.59 14.66
CA ASN A 4 19.19 -5.85 14.43
C ASN A 4 19.46 -4.51 13.74
N LYS A 5 20.62 -3.90 14.02
CA LYS A 5 21.07 -2.68 13.33
C LYS A 5 21.41 -2.95 11.85
N LYS A 6 21.92 -4.14 11.53
CA LYS A 6 22.23 -4.54 10.14
C LYS A 6 20.98 -4.76 9.30
N LEU A 7 19.93 -5.37 9.87
CA LEU A 7 18.63 -5.54 9.20
C LEU A 7 18.02 -4.17 8.80
N LEU A 8 17.94 -3.23 9.74
CA LEU A 8 17.36 -1.89 9.47
C LEU A 8 18.11 -1.07 8.43
N LEU A 9 19.46 -1.12 8.43
CA LEU A 9 20.29 -0.36 7.47
C LEU A 9 20.34 -1.02 6.09
N GLN A 10 20.16 -2.33 5.99
CA GLN A 10 20.21 -3.07 4.72
C GLN A 10 18.87 -3.00 3.97
N ASP A 11 17.75 -2.88 4.68
CA ASP A 11 16.40 -2.80 4.09
C ASP A 11 15.93 -1.36 3.79
N TRP A 12 16.85 -0.39 3.82
CA TRP A 12 16.54 1.00 3.49
C TRP A 12 15.84 1.20 2.13
N PRO A 13 16.07 0.39 1.06
CA PRO A 13 15.35 0.56 -0.20
C PRO A 13 13.86 0.26 -0.04
N VAL A 14 13.49 -0.70 0.82
CA VAL A 14 12.09 -1.03 1.10
C VAL A 14 11.40 0.14 1.78
N TRP A 15 12.04 0.73 2.79
CA TRP A 15 11.52 1.92 3.45
C TRP A 15 11.41 3.12 2.51
N ALA A 16 12.40 3.33 1.65
CA ALA A 16 12.36 4.38 0.62
C ALA A 16 11.19 4.17 -0.35
N LEU A 17 10.93 2.94 -0.77
CA LEU A 17 9.78 2.60 -1.62
C LEU A 17 8.45 2.83 -0.91
N LEU A 18 8.32 2.46 0.36
CA LEU A 18 7.09 2.71 1.15
C LEU A 18 6.81 4.21 1.31
N VAL A 19 7.84 5.01 1.59
CA VAL A 19 7.71 6.47 1.68
C VAL A 19 7.34 7.07 0.32
N LEU A 20 7.97 6.59 -0.75
CA LEU A 20 7.66 7.02 -2.11
C LEU A 20 6.22 6.68 -2.50
N ASP A 21 5.76 5.46 -2.21
CA ASP A 21 4.37 5.03 -2.46
C ASP A 21 3.36 5.93 -1.73
N LEU A 22 3.60 6.21 -0.45
CA LEU A 22 2.75 7.12 0.33
C LEU A 22 2.75 8.54 -0.25
N ALA A 23 3.93 9.06 -0.61
CA ALA A 23 4.05 10.41 -1.19
C ALA A 23 3.30 10.52 -2.53
N VAL A 24 3.48 9.54 -3.43
CA VAL A 24 2.76 9.47 -4.70
C VAL A 24 1.25 9.39 -4.45
N SER A 25 0.82 8.52 -3.53
CA SER A 25 -0.58 8.36 -3.17
C SER A 25 -1.22 9.67 -2.70
N LEU A 26 -0.55 10.42 -1.83
CA LEU A 26 -1.03 11.72 -1.34
C LEU A 26 -1.06 12.80 -2.45
N CYS A 27 -0.06 12.82 -3.34
CA CYS A 27 -0.01 13.77 -4.45
C CYS A 27 -1.10 13.53 -5.50
N VAL A 28 -1.39 12.25 -5.79
CA VAL A 28 -2.39 11.90 -6.80
C VAL A 28 -3.82 11.96 -6.23
N TYR A 29 -4.02 11.69 -4.93
CA TYR A 29 -5.34 11.63 -4.29
C TYR A 29 -6.32 12.76 -4.65
N PRO A 30 -5.93 14.06 -4.69
CA PRO A 30 -6.84 15.16 -5.04
C PRO A 30 -7.36 15.10 -6.49
N HIS A 31 -6.65 14.42 -7.37
CA HIS A 31 -6.96 14.31 -8.80
C HIS A 31 -7.79 13.07 -9.13
N LEU A 32 -8.09 12.23 -8.13
CA LEU A 32 -8.75 10.95 -8.32
C LEU A 32 -10.25 11.08 -8.10
N PRO A 33 -11.06 10.32 -8.86
CA PRO A 33 -12.49 10.28 -8.61
C PRO A 33 -12.77 9.65 -7.24
N ALA A 34 -13.86 10.08 -6.59
CA ALA A 34 -14.24 9.52 -5.29
C ALA A 34 -14.51 8.00 -5.34
N ARG A 35 -14.99 7.51 -6.49
CA ARG A 35 -15.32 6.10 -6.72
C ARG A 35 -14.95 5.64 -8.12
N VAL A 36 -14.60 4.36 -8.23
CA VAL A 36 -14.32 3.68 -9.50
C VAL A 36 -15.20 2.45 -9.65
N PRO A 37 -15.63 2.13 -10.88
CA PRO A 37 -16.37 0.91 -11.13
C PRO A 37 -15.44 -0.30 -10.96
N ILE A 38 -15.92 -1.30 -10.23
CA ILE A 38 -15.18 -2.55 -9.94
C ILE A 38 -15.94 -3.80 -10.39
N HIS A 39 -17.22 -3.63 -10.76
CA HIS A 39 -18.04 -4.72 -11.26
C HIS A 39 -19.00 -4.19 -12.33
N TRP A 40 -19.16 -4.97 -13.38
CA TRP A 40 -20.04 -4.71 -14.51
C TRP A 40 -21.09 -5.81 -14.60
N ASN A 41 -22.33 -5.44 -14.90
CA ASN A 41 -23.39 -6.40 -15.13
C ASN A 41 -23.27 -7.05 -16.53
N LEU A 42 -24.17 -7.97 -16.86
CA LEU A 42 -24.21 -8.66 -18.15
C LEU A 42 -24.46 -7.72 -19.34
N GLN A 43 -24.96 -6.52 -19.10
CA GLN A 43 -25.18 -5.48 -20.12
C GLN A 43 -23.98 -4.53 -20.28
N GLY A 44 -22.86 -4.81 -19.59
CA GLY A 44 -21.66 -3.96 -19.62
C GLY A 44 -21.82 -2.63 -18.89
N GLN A 45 -22.84 -2.48 -18.03
CA GLN A 45 -23.05 -1.29 -17.23
C GLN A 45 -22.40 -1.46 -15.84
N PRO A 46 -21.69 -0.45 -15.32
CA PRO A 46 -21.18 -0.49 -13.95
C PRO A 46 -22.29 -0.64 -12.92
N ASN A 47 -22.26 -1.72 -12.13
CA ASN A 47 -23.19 -1.94 -11.03
C ASN A 47 -22.50 -2.21 -9.68
N GLY A 48 -21.16 -2.30 -9.65
CA GLY A 48 -20.38 -2.27 -8.41
C GLY A 48 -19.35 -1.15 -8.43
N TRP A 49 -19.23 -0.46 -7.31
CA TRP A 49 -18.37 0.71 -7.15
C TRP A 49 -17.55 0.57 -5.88
N ALA A 50 -16.28 0.99 -5.93
CA ALA A 50 -15.41 1.07 -4.77
C ALA A 50 -14.96 2.50 -4.54
N SER A 51 -14.75 2.86 -3.27
CA SER A 51 -14.07 4.11 -2.92
C SER A 51 -12.61 4.03 -3.34
N PHE A 52 -12.16 5.04 -4.09
CA PHE A 52 -10.75 5.11 -4.47
C PHE A 52 -9.86 5.25 -3.23
N LEU A 53 -10.32 5.98 -2.21
CA LEU A 53 -9.61 6.11 -0.94
C LEU A 53 -9.38 4.75 -0.28
N LEU A 54 -10.40 3.87 -0.27
CA LEU A 54 -10.25 2.53 0.32
C LEU A 54 -9.23 1.68 -0.44
N MET A 55 -9.23 1.74 -1.78
CA MET A 55 -8.21 1.06 -2.59
C MET A 55 -6.82 1.61 -2.31
N LEU A 56 -6.66 2.93 -2.24
CA LEU A 56 -5.39 3.60 -1.99
C LEU A 56 -4.82 3.20 -0.62
N VAL A 57 -5.65 3.25 0.42
CA VAL A 57 -5.27 2.82 1.78
C VAL A 57 -4.87 1.35 1.80
N ALA A 58 -5.61 0.48 1.10
CA ALA A 58 -5.29 -0.95 1.04
C ALA A 58 -3.93 -1.19 0.36
N VAL A 59 -3.69 -0.56 -0.79
CA VAL A 59 -2.42 -0.67 -1.55
C VAL A 59 -1.23 -0.20 -0.73
N THR A 60 -1.36 0.92 -0.01
CA THR A 60 -0.26 1.46 0.80
C THR A 60 -0.06 0.71 2.12
N LEU A 61 -1.12 0.28 2.80
CA LEU A 61 -0.99 -0.36 4.12
C LEU A 61 -0.59 -1.83 4.06
N LEU A 62 -1.02 -2.59 3.05
CA LEU A 62 -0.69 -4.01 2.94
C LEU A 62 0.82 -4.32 2.98
N PRO A 63 1.69 -3.66 2.19
CA PRO A 63 3.13 -3.92 2.22
C PRO A 63 3.77 -3.47 3.54
N VAL A 64 3.26 -2.40 4.18
CA VAL A 64 3.73 -1.96 5.50
C VAL A 64 3.41 -3.02 6.57
N VAL A 65 2.17 -3.51 6.59
CA VAL A 65 1.74 -4.55 7.53
C VAL A 65 2.53 -5.84 7.29
N TYR A 66 2.67 -6.27 6.04
CA TYR A 66 3.43 -7.46 5.69
C TYR A 66 4.90 -7.33 6.14
N SER A 67 5.56 -6.21 5.82
CA SER A 67 6.94 -5.95 6.24
C SER A 67 7.10 -5.98 7.76
N TYR A 68 6.16 -5.39 8.48
CA TYR A 68 6.16 -5.44 9.95
C TYR A 68 5.99 -6.86 10.50
N LEU A 69 5.07 -7.65 9.94
CA LEU A 69 4.84 -9.03 10.35
C LEU A 69 6.06 -9.92 10.07
N ASP A 70 6.69 -9.75 8.91
CA ASP A 70 7.90 -10.48 8.54
C ASP A 70 9.06 -10.13 9.48
N PHE A 71 9.29 -8.83 9.73
CA PHE A 71 10.25 -8.36 10.72
C PHE A 71 10.01 -8.99 12.11
N ARG A 72 8.75 -9.03 12.56
CA ARG A 72 8.37 -9.63 13.85
C ARG A 72 8.61 -11.13 13.92
N LYS A 73 8.47 -11.84 12.79
CA LYS A 73 8.72 -13.28 12.69
C LYS A 73 10.22 -13.58 12.67
N ASN A 74 11.01 -12.82 11.93
CA ASN A 74 12.45 -13.02 11.78
C ASN A 74 13.30 -12.44 12.93
N SER A 75 12.75 -11.55 13.76
CA SER A 75 13.45 -10.97 14.92
C SER A 75 13.30 -11.81 16.21
N ARG A 76 12.72 -13.01 16.13
CA ARG A 76 12.66 -14.00 17.22
C ARG A 76 13.60 -15.15 16.90
#